data_AF-A0A7U7J4W6-F1
#
_entry.id   AF-A0A7U7J4W6-F1
#
_cell.length_a   1.000
_cell.length_b   1.000
_cell.length_c   1.000
_cell.angle_alpha   90.00
_cell.angle_beta   90.00
_cell.angle_gamma   90.00
#
_symmetry.space_group_name_H-M   'P 1'
#
loop_
_entity.id
_entity.type
_entity.pdbx_description
1 polymer ?
#
loop_
_entity_poly.entity_id
_entity_poly.type
_entity_poly.pdbx_seq_one_letter_code
_entity_poly.pdbx_strand_id
1 'polypeptide(L)'
;MIEQNTEYQTATEQTAITEYRTTTAALALLREKYAAPFDVTTNPGMTAAKAARVEIRGLRSTLEKTRAEIKAPVLLRGQQIDAEAKRINAELWAIEEPIDAAIKAEEKRKAEEKAAKERAEAARIAALTARVYGIRERIIAVANQDAAAIRKALAKAQAFEPDPEAFAEHWPEAMKAIAEVRLILATQLAEREAMEQRQAEEEARVQAQREALARQQAELDRKQAEEDAQRKAEQEELARLRAAEAKRQQDAETRERAERERQDTEAKARAEEEARVQAQQAAKARRIQKSSAQADPLATIKDALAAGTLNGTEAIDRAYQLGFEAGERAVRKAA
;
A
#
# COMPACT_ATOMS: atom_id res chain seq x y z
N MET A 1 -6.46 -84.49 -16.48
CA MET A 1 -7.72 -85.15 -16.85
C MET A 1 -7.60 -85.62 -18.28
N ILE A 2 -7.99 -86.86 -18.54
CA ILE A 2 -7.76 -87.60 -19.78
C ILE A 2 -8.70 -87.03 -20.86
N GLU A 3 -8.14 -86.42 -21.91
CA GLU A 3 -8.89 -86.05 -23.11
C GLU A 3 -9.21 -87.33 -23.90
N GLN A 4 -10.48 -87.76 -23.86
CA GLN A 4 -10.98 -88.81 -24.74
C GLN A 4 -11.27 -88.22 -26.11
N ASN A 5 -10.33 -88.44 -27.02
CA ASN A 5 -10.51 -88.34 -28.47
C ASN A 5 -11.73 -89.17 -28.90
N THR A 6 -12.80 -88.51 -29.31
CA THR A 6 -13.95 -89.18 -29.93
C THR A 6 -13.81 -89.05 -31.45
N GLU A 7 -13.35 -90.12 -32.08
CA GLU A 7 -13.33 -90.26 -33.53
C GLU A 7 -14.77 -90.28 -34.06
N TYR A 8 -15.11 -89.29 -34.90
CA TYR A 8 -16.38 -89.26 -35.60
C TYR A 8 -16.31 -90.16 -36.83
N GLN A 9 -16.84 -91.38 -36.71
CA GLN A 9 -17.09 -92.25 -37.86
C GLN A 9 -18.04 -91.56 -38.85
N THR A 10 -17.62 -91.50 -40.11
CA THR A 10 -18.34 -90.92 -41.24
C THR A 10 -19.64 -91.69 -41.51
N ALA A 11 -20.75 -91.12 -41.05
CA ALA A 11 -22.09 -91.70 -41.04
C ALA A 11 -22.83 -91.59 -42.39
N THR A 12 -22.29 -92.14 -43.48
CA THR A 12 -23.03 -92.18 -44.77
C THR A 12 -23.94 -93.41 -44.93
N GLU A 13 -23.88 -94.41 -44.03
CA GLU A 13 -24.80 -95.56 -44.04
C GLU A 13 -25.91 -95.52 -42.95
N GLN A 14 -25.89 -94.54 -42.04
CA GLN A 14 -26.75 -94.53 -40.85
C GLN A 14 -28.16 -93.91 -41.02
N THR A 15 -28.57 -93.52 -42.23
CA THR A 15 -29.89 -92.87 -42.45
C THR A 15 -31.01 -93.83 -42.85
N ALA A 16 -30.73 -95.13 -43.00
CA ALA A 16 -31.73 -96.12 -43.39
C ALA A 16 -32.67 -96.48 -42.21
N ILE A 17 -33.94 -96.06 -42.30
CA ILE A 17 -34.99 -96.45 -41.35
C ILE A 17 -35.38 -97.90 -41.63
N THR A 18 -35.21 -98.77 -40.62
CA THR A 18 -35.39 -100.23 -40.76
C THR A 18 -36.80 -100.59 -41.19
N GLU A 19 -37.81 -99.88 -40.67
CA GLU A 19 -39.23 -100.07 -40.94
C GLU A 19 -39.62 -99.72 -42.39
N TYR A 20 -38.76 -99.00 -43.12
CA TYR A 20 -38.99 -98.68 -44.53
C TYR A 20 -38.40 -99.70 -45.50
N ARG A 21 -37.63 -100.70 -45.03
CA ARG A 21 -36.95 -101.67 -45.90
C ARG A 21 -37.90 -102.36 -46.89
N THR A 22 -39.09 -102.78 -46.44
CA THR A 22 -40.10 -103.41 -47.30
C THR A 22 -40.64 -102.45 -48.36
N THR A 23 -40.89 -101.19 -48.00
CA THR A 23 -41.34 -100.15 -48.94
C THR A 23 -40.25 -99.82 -49.96
N THR A 24 -38.98 -99.77 -49.55
CA THR A 24 -37.83 -99.58 -50.44
C THR A 24 -37.71 -100.72 -51.46
N ALA A 25 -37.88 -101.96 -51.01
CA ALA A 25 -37.88 -103.12 -51.90
C ALA A 25 -39.07 -103.08 -52.90
N ALA A 26 -40.28 -102.76 -52.41
CA ALA A 26 -41.46 -102.62 -53.27
C ALA A 26 -41.30 -101.48 -54.29
N LEU A 27 -40.66 -100.36 -53.92
CA LEU A 27 -40.40 -99.25 -54.83
C LEU A 27 -39.51 -99.66 -56.01
N ALA A 28 -38.48 -100.48 -55.77
CA ALA A 28 -37.61 -100.99 -56.84
C ALA A 28 -38.41 -101.82 -57.86
N LEU A 29 -39.27 -102.72 -57.37
CA LEU A 29 -40.14 -103.54 -58.21
C LEU A 29 -41.17 -102.70 -58.99
N LEU A 30 -41.78 -101.70 -58.35
CA LEU A 30 -42.73 -100.81 -59.01
C LEU A 30 -42.09 -99.94 -60.09
N ARG A 31 -40.83 -99.52 -59.90
CA ARG A 31 -40.06 -98.79 -60.92
C ARG A 31 -39.83 -99.63 -62.17
N GLU A 32 -39.48 -100.90 -62.00
CA GLU A 32 -39.31 -101.83 -63.12
C GLU A 32 -40.65 -102.14 -63.79
N LYS A 33 -41.67 -102.51 -63.00
CA LYS A 33 -43.03 -102.87 -63.46
C LYS A 33 -43.70 -101.78 -64.29
N TYR A 34 -43.45 -100.51 -63.97
CA TYR A 34 -44.06 -99.35 -64.63
C TYR A 34 -43.05 -98.47 -65.38
N ALA A 35 -41.94 -99.05 -65.85
CA ALA A 35 -40.92 -98.34 -66.60
C ALA A 35 -41.40 -97.85 -67.98
N ALA A 36 -42.32 -98.60 -68.62
CA ALA A 36 -42.87 -98.26 -69.93
C ALA A 36 -44.05 -97.26 -69.83
N PRO A 37 -44.19 -96.31 -70.77
CA PRO A 37 -45.30 -95.37 -70.78
C PRO A 37 -46.63 -96.07 -71.11
N PHE A 38 -47.72 -95.64 -70.45
CA PHE A 38 -49.07 -96.11 -70.75
C PHE A 38 -49.69 -95.30 -71.91
N ASP A 39 -50.28 -95.99 -72.90
CA ASP A 39 -51.10 -95.33 -73.94
C ASP A 39 -52.52 -95.06 -73.43
N VAL A 40 -52.70 -93.90 -72.80
CA VAL A 40 -53.97 -93.48 -72.18
C VAL A 40 -55.05 -93.05 -73.17
N THR A 41 -54.75 -93.04 -74.47
CA THR A 41 -55.75 -92.76 -75.51
C THR A 41 -56.66 -93.96 -75.78
N THR A 42 -56.25 -95.15 -75.34
CA THR A 42 -57.03 -96.40 -75.43
C THR A 42 -57.70 -96.75 -74.10
N ASN A 43 -58.89 -97.35 -74.16
CA ASN A 43 -59.60 -97.80 -72.95
C ASN A 43 -58.78 -98.79 -72.09
N PRO A 44 -58.06 -99.78 -72.66
CA PRO A 44 -57.20 -100.67 -71.87
C PRO A 44 -56.02 -99.94 -71.21
N GLY A 45 -55.33 -99.06 -71.95
CA GLY A 45 -54.18 -98.33 -71.42
C GLY A 45 -54.55 -97.33 -70.32
N MET A 46 -55.69 -96.64 -70.46
CA MET A 46 -56.23 -95.77 -69.40
C MET A 46 -56.63 -96.56 -68.14
N THR A 47 -57.18 -97.76 -68.29
CA THR A 47 -57.53 -98.64 -67.16
C THR A 47 -56.28 -99.13 -66.43
N ALA A 48 -55.26 -99.57 -67.17
CA ALA A 48 -53.97 -99.98 -66.60
C ALA A 48 -53.26 -98.84 -65.87
N ALA A 49 -53.26 -97.62 -66.42
CA ALA A 49 -52.67 -96.44 -65.79
C ALA A 49 -53.38 -96.06 -64.47
N LYS A 50 -54.72 -96.14 -64.44
CA LYS A 50 -55.50 -95.92 -63.22
C LYS A 50 -55.18 -96.98 -62.15
N ALA A 51 -55.06 -98.24 -62.53
CA ALA A 51 -54.70 -99.32 -61.60
C ALA A 51 -53.29 -99.11 -61.02
N ALA A 52 -52.30 -98.80 -61.86
CA ALA A 52 -50.93 -98.51 -61.41
C ALA A 52 -50.87 -97.31 -60.44
N ARG A 53 -51.65 -96.25 -60.72
CA ARG A 53 -51.76 -95.09 -59.82
C ARG A 53 -52.35 -95.46 -58.47
N VAL A 54 -53.37 -96.31 -58.43
CA VAL A 54 -53.98 -96.79 -57.18
C VAL A 54 -52.96 -97.60 -56.37
N GLU A 55 -52.22 -98.51 -57.02
CA GLU A 55 -51.18 -99.33 -56.38
C GLU A 55 -50.08 -98.45 -55.75
N ILE A 56 -49.55 -97.49 -56.51
CA ILE A 56 -48.52 -96.54 -56.03
C ILE A 56 -49.06 -95.66 -54.90
N ARG A 57 -50.29 -95.16 -55.01
CA ARG A 57 -50.94 -94.36 -53.96
C ARG A 57 -51.14 -95.17 -52.69
N GLY A 58 -51.48 -96.45 -52.82
CA GLY A 58 -51.58 -97.39 -51.70
C GLY A 58 -50.27 -97.50 -50.94
N LEU A 59 -49.17 -97.78 -51.65
CA LEU A 59 -47.84 -97.88 -51.05
C LEU A 59 -47.40 -96.57 -50.37
N ARG A 60 -47.64 -95.40 -51.00
CA ARG A 60 -47.39 -94.09 -50.38
C ARG A 60 -48.18 -93.88 -49.09
N SER A 61 -49.44 -94.29 -49.06
CA SER A 61 -50.30 -94.14 -47.89
C SER A 61 -49.83 -95.04 -46.73
N THR A 62 -49.42 -96.27 -47.04
CA THR A 62 -48.83 -97.19 -46.05
C THR A 62 -47.52 -96.63 -45.49
N LEU A 63 -46.63 -96.10 -46.33
CA LEU A 63 -45.38 -95.48 -45.88
C LEU A 63 -45.62 -94.32 -44.91
N GLU A 64 -46.55 -93.41 -45.21
CA GLU A 64 -46.88 -92.29 -44.31
C GLU A 64 -47.49 -92.77 -42.99
N LYS A 65 -48.29 -93.84 -43.01
CA LYS A 65 -48.80 -94.47 -41.80
C LYS A 65 -47.66 -95.03 -40.94
N THR A 66 -46.75 -95.80 -41.54
CA THR A 66 -45.55 -96.32 -40.85
C THR A 66 -44.69 -95.18 -40.30
N ARG A 67 -44.48 -94.10 -41.06
CA ARG A 67 -43.76 -92.90 -40.60
C ARG A 67 -44.39 -92.30 -39.34
N ALA A 68 -45.71 -92.12 -39.35
CA ALA A 68 -46.43 -91.55 -38.21
C ALA A 68 -46.33 -92.47 -36.99
N GLU A 69 -46.49 -93.79 -37.18
CA GLU A 69 -46.41 -94.81 -36.13
C GLU A 69 -45.04 -94.86 -35.46
N ILE A 70 -43.95 -94.89 -36.22
CA ILE A 70 -42.58 -94.94 -35.65
C ILE A 70 -42.16 -93.62 -35.04
N LYS A 71 -42.61 -92.48 -35.59
CA LYS A 71 -42.23 -91.14 -35.13
C LYS A 71 -42.97 -90.75 -33.84
N ALA A 72 -44.20 -91.20 -33.66
CA ALA A 72 -45.03 -90.87 -32.50
C ALA A 72 -44.35 -91.17 -31.15
N PRO A 73 -43.85 -92.39 -30.87
CA PRO A 73 -43.20 -92.68 -29.58
C PRO A 73 -41.90 -91.90 -29.39
N VAL A 74 -41.15 -91.60 -30.46
CA VAL A 74 -39.90 -90.82 -30.37
C VAL A 74 -40.20 -89.36 -30.00
N LEU A 75 -41.19 -88.74 -30.64
CA LEU A 75 -41.60 -87.38 -30.31
C LEU A 75 -42.15 -87.29 -28.88
N LEU A 76 -42.98 -88.26 -28.47
CA LEU A 76 -43.49 -88.33 -27.10
C LEU A 76 -42.35 -88.46 -26.09
N ARG A 77 -41.36 -89.33 -26.38
CA ARG A 77 -40.19 -89.51 -25.52
C ARG A 77 -39.35 -88.23 -25.43
N GLY A 78 -39.15 -87.53 -26.54
CA GLY A 78 -38.46 -86.22 -26.55
C GLY A 78 -39.17 -85.20 -25.66
N GLN A 79 -40.49 -85.06 -25.80
CA GLN A 79 -41.29 -84.17 -24.95
C GLN A 79 -41.20 -84.54 -23.46
N GLN A 80 -41.20 -85.83 -23.12
CA GLN A 80 -41.03 -86.28 -21.74
C GLN A 80 -39.65 -85.94 -21.18
N ILE A 81 -38.60 -86.10 -21.99
CA ILE A 81 -37.23 -85.73 -21.60
C ILE A 81 -37.14 -84.24 -21.32
N ASP A 82 -37.65 -83.40 -22.23
CA ASP A 82 -37.61 -81.94 -22.08
C ASP A 82 -38.41 -81.47 -20.85
N ALA A 83 -39.59 -82.06 -20.65
CA ALA A 83 -40.44 -81.75 -19.49
C ALA A 83 -39.75 -82.14 -18.17
N GLU A 84 -39.14 -83.32 -18.12
CA GLU A 84 -38.45 -83.81 -16.93
C GLU A 84 -37.17 -83.01 -16.64
N ALA A 85 -36.39 -82.67 -17.66
CA ALA A 85 -35.24 -81.79 -17.53
C ALA A 85 -35.65 -80.42 -16.98
N LYS A 86 -36.75 -79.85 -17.49
CA LYS A 86 -37.30 -78.58 -16.98
C LYS A 86 -37.72 -78.68 -15.51
N ARG A 87 -38.40 -79.77 -15.12
CA ARG A 87 -38.82 -80.01 -13.73
C ARG A 87 -37.62 -80.13 -12.80
N ILE A 88 -36.65 -80.99 -13.14
CA ILE A 88 -35.45 -81.20 -12.34
C ILE A 88 -34.65 -79.89 -12.23
N ASN A 89 -34.47 -79.16 -13.33
CA ASN A 89 -33.75 -77.90 -13.29
C ASN A 89 -34.44 -76.87 -12.39
N ALA A 90 -35.78 -76.75 -12.44
CA ALA A 90 -36.50 -75.87 -11.53
C ALA A 90 -36.33 -76.27 -10.05
N GLU A 91 -36.31 -77.57 -9.74
CA GLU A 91 -36.06 -78.06 -8.37
C GLU A 91 -34.61 -77.79 -7.91
N LEU A 92 -33.63 -77.97 -8.79
CA LEU A 92 -32.23 -77.63 -8.50
C LEU A 92 -32.06 -76.13 -8.22
N TRP A 93 -32.68 -75.28 -9.04
CA TRP A 93 -32.68 -73.83 -8.86
C TRP A 93 -33.33 -73.41 -7.53
N ALA A 94 -34.45 -74.03 -7.16
CA ALA A 94 -35.12 -73.76 -5.89
C ALA A 94 -34.26 -74.12 -4.66
N ILE A 95 -33.30 -75.04 -4.82
CA ILE A 95 -32.31 -75.38 -3.79
C ILE A 95 -31.12 -74.41 -3.82
N GLU A 96 -30.60 -74.08 -5.00
CA GLU A 96 -29.42 -73.22 -5.17
C GLU A 96 -29.68 -71.76 -4.80
N GLU A 97 -30.82 -71.20 -5.20
CA GLU A 97 -31.15 -69.78 -4.98
C GLU A 97 -31.06 -69.33 -3.51
N PRO A 98 -31.67 -70.03 -2.53
CA PRO A 98 -31.51 -69.63 -1.12
C PRO A 98 -30.07 -69.81 -0.60
N ILE A 99 -29.29 -70.75 -1.15
CA ILE A 99 -27.88 -70.94 -0.77
C ILE A 99 -27.04 -69.77 -1.28
N ASP A 100 -27.18 -69.40 -2.56
CA ASP A 100 -26.50 -68.24 -3.15
C ASP A 100 -26.89 -66.93 -2.44
N ALA A 101 -28.17 -66.75 -2.12
CA ALA A 101 -28.65 -65.60 -1.37
C ALA A 101 -28.01 -65.52 0.03
N ALA A 102 -27.89 -66.65 0.74
CA ALA A 102 -27.26 -66.71 2.06
C ALA A 102 -25.75 -66.42 1.99
N ILE A 103 -25.05 -66.95 0.97
CA ILE A 103 -23.63 -66.67 0.72
C ILE A 103 -23.42 -65.16 0.51
N LYS A 104 -24.17 -64.55 -0.41
CA LYS A 104 -24.09 -63.11 -0.72
C LYS A 104 -24.39 -62.24 0.50
N ALA A 105 -25.38 -62.62 1.31
CA ALA A 105 -25.72 -61.90 2.53
C ALA A 105 -24.56 -61.92 3.54
N GLU A 106 -23.90 -63.07 3.74
CA GLU A 106 -22.77 -63.19 4.66
C GLU A 106 -21.51 -62.49 4.14
N GLU A 107 -21.22 -62.59 2.84
CA GLU A 107 -20.12 -61.85 2.21
C GLU A 107 -20.30 -60.35 2.37
N LYS A 108 -21.52 -59.85 2.15
CA LYS A 108 -21.87 -58.44 2.38
C LYS A 108 -21.67 -58.05 3.84
N ARG A 109 -22.16 -58.86 4.80
CA ARG A 109 -21.99 -58.60 6.24
C ARG A 109 -20.52 -58.51 6.62
N LYS A 110 -19.69 -59.45 6.17
CA LYS A 110 -18.23 -59.45 6.41
C LYS A 110 -17.55 -58.24 5.78
N ALA A 111 -17.93 -57.86 4.55
CA ALA A 111 -17.40 -56.70 3.88
C ALA A 111 -17.76 -55.40 4.61
N GLU A 112 -19.01 -55.24 5.06
CA GLU A 112 -19.47 -54.10 5.84
C GLU A 112 -18.77 -54.01 7.21
N GLU A 113 -18.60 -55.14 7.91
CA GLU A 113 -17.89 -55.20 9.19
C GLU A 113 -16.41 -54.82 9.01
N LYS A 114 -15.75 -55.35 7.97
CA LYS A 114 -14.37 -54.99 7.64
C LYS A 114 -14.25 -53.50 7.30
N ALA A 115 -15.12 -52.98 6.43
CA ALA A 115 -15.13 -51.57 6.06
C ALA A 115 -15.47 -50.66 7.26
N ALA A 116 -16.30 -51.11 8.21
CA ALA A 116 -16.57 -50.37 9.44
C ALA A 116 -15.36 -50.33 10.38
N LYS A 117 -14.66 -51.47 10.54
CA LYS A 117 -13.40 -51.55 11.31
C LYS A 117 -12.32 -50.67 10.71
N GLU A 118 -12.13 -50.71 9.40
CA GLU A 118 -11.16 -49.86 8.68
C GLU A 118 -11.50 -48.37 8.80
N ARG A 119 -12.78 -47.99 8.68
CA ARG A 119 -13.21 -46.59 8.91
C ARG A 119 -13.00 -46.15 10.35
N ALA A 120 -13.28 -47.00 11.33
CA ALA A 120 -13.06 -46.69 12.73
C ALA A 120 -11.58 -46.49 13.04
N GLU A 121 -10.70 -47.35 12.51
CA GLU A 121 -9.25 -47.20 12.70
C GLU A 121 -8.69 -45.98 11.96
N ALA A 122 -9.14 -45.72 10.72
CA ALA A 122 -8.76 -44.52 10.00
C ALA A 122 -9.19 -43.25 10.74
N ALA A 123 -10.41 -43.23 11.31
CA ALA A 123 -10.90 -42.13 12.13
C ALA A 123 -10.07 -41.97 13.43
N ARG A 124 -9.67 -43.08 14.06
CA ARG A 124 -8.79 -43.08 15.24
C ARG A 124 -7.44 -42.46 14.92
N ILE A 125 -6.78 -42.91 13.86
CA ILE A 125 -5.49 -42.39 13.39
C ILE A 125 -5.60 -40.91 13.00
N ALA A 126 -6.65 -40.53 12.28
CA ALA A 126 -6.89 -39.14 11.91
C ALA A 126 -7.09 -38.24 13.14
N ALA A 127 -7.82 -38.71 14.16
CA ALA A 127 -7.99 -37.98 15.40
C ALA A 127 -6.67 -37.80 16.15
N LEU A 128 -5.83 -38.84 16.26
CA LEU A 128 -4.50 -38.75 16.86
C LEU A 128 -3.60 -37.78 16.08
N THR A 129 -3.60 -37.87 14.75
CA THR A 129 -2.84 -36.96 13.87
C THR A 129 -3.28 -35.51 14.05
N ALA A 130 -4.60 -35.25 14.07
CA ALA A 130 -5.16 -33.91 14.27
C ALA A 130 -4.78 -33.32 15.63
N ARG A 131 -4.73 -34.15 16.69
CA ARG A 131 -4.26 -33.71 18.02
C ARG A 131 -2.80 -33.26 17.99
N VAL A 132 -1.93 -34.00 17.31
CA VAL A 132 -0.52 -33.60 17.13
C VAL A 132 -0.43 -32.32 16.31
N TYR A 133 -1.25 -32.15 15.28
CA TYR A 133 -1.32 -30.91 14.50
C TYR A 133 -1.75 -29.72 15.37
N GLY A 134 -2.74 -29.88 16.25
CA GLY A 134 -3.18 -28.84 17.19
C GLY A 134 -2.09 -28.39 18.17
N ILE A 135 -1.08 -29.22 18.45
CA ILE A 135 0.12 -28.77 19.18
C ILE A 135 0.89 -27.75 18.34
N ARG A 136 1.14 -28.06 17.06
CA ARG A 136 1.91 -27.22 16.13
C ARG A 136 1.19 -25.91 15.78
N GLU A 137 -0.14 -25.91 15.72
CA GLU A 137 -0.95 -24.72 15.46
C GLU A 137 -0.67 -23.56 16.43
N ARG A 138 -0.16 -23.84 17.63
CA ARG A 138 0.24 -22.81 18.61
C ARG A 138 1.27 -21.83 18.04
N ILE A 139 2.14 -22.27 17.14
CA ILE A 139 3.11 -21.40 16.44
C ILE A 139 2.37 -20.48 15.46
N ILE A 140 1.45 -21.05 14.68
CA ILE A 140 0.69 -20.33 13.65
C ILE A 140 -0.19 -19.25 14.30
N ALA A 141 -0.81 -19.57 15.44
CA ALA A 141 -1.72 -18.66 16.14
C ALA A 141 -1.06 -17.36 16.62
N VAL A 142 0.27 -17.33 16.79
CA VAL A 142 1.02 -16.13 17.20
C VAL A 142 1.86 -15.53 16.09
N ALA A 143 1.72 -16.02 14.85
CA ALA A 143 2.40 -15.43 13.71
C ALA A 143 2.06 -13.94 13.60
N ASN A 144 3.09 -13.10 13.51
CA ASN A 144 2.98 -11.64 13.41
C ASN A 144 2.32 -10.93 14.62
N GLN A 145 2.22 -11.60 15.77
CA GLN A 145 1.79 -10.95 17.01
C GLN A 145 2.97 -10.27 17.73
N ASP A 146 2.67 -9.46 18.74
CA ASP A 146 3.65 -8.81 19.61
C ASP A 146 4.35 -9.79 20.57
N ALA A 147 5.44 -9.34 21.19
CA ALA A 147 6.19 -10.14 22.14
C ALA A 147 5.33 -10.62 23.34
N ALA A 148 4.37 -9.82 23.80
CA ALA A 148 3.53 -10.18 24.95
C ALA A 148 2.61 -11.38 24.63
N ALA A 149 2.01 -11.40 23.44
CA ALA A 149 1.20 -12.51 22.95
C ALA A 149 2.02 -13.79 22.76
N ILE A 150 3.21 -13.67 22.15
CA ILE A 150 4.12 -14.81 21.97
C ILE A 150 4.57 -15.37 23.34
N ARG A 151 4.90 -14.50 24.30
CA ARG A 151 5.27 -14.90 25.67
C ARG A 151 4.16 -15.69 26.34
N LYS A 152 2.90 -15.26 26.20
CA LYS A 152 1.73 -15.97 26.73
C LYS A 152 1.55 -17.34 26.08
N ALA A 153 1.77 -17.45 24.76
CA ALA A 153 1.69 -18.72 24.06
C ALA A 153 2.83 -19.67 24.46
N LEU A 154 4.06 -19.16 24.62
CA LEU A 154 5.20 -19.94 25.11
C LEU A 154 4.94 -20.48 26.52
N ALA A 155 4.44 -19.65 27.44
CA ALA A 155 4.08 -20.08 28.79
C ALA A 155 3.03 -21.21 28.77
N LYS A 156 2.00 -21.10 27.90
CA LYS A 156 1.02 -22.17 27.70
C LYS A 156 1.64 -23.44 27.09
N ALA A 157 2.64 -23.31 26.22
CA ALA A 157 3.36 -24.45 25.63
C ALA A 157 4.28 -25.14 26.65
N GLN A 158 4.91 -24.38 27.54
CA GLN A 158 5.73 -24.92 28.64
C GLN A 158 4.87 -25.63 29.69
N ALA A 159 3.69 -25.10 30.01
CA ALA A 159 2.76 -25.71 30.97
C ALA A 159 1.99 -26.91 30.40
N PHE A 160 1.91 -27.04 29.08
CA PHE A 160 1.22 -28.15 28.44
C PHE A 160 2.14 -29.36 28.35
N GLU A 161 1.78 -30.42 29.07
CA GLU A 161 2.40 -31.73 28.94
C GLU A 161 1.41 -32.65 28.23
N PRO A 162 1.76 -33.19 27.04
CA PRO A 162 0.92 -34.18 26.39
C PRO A 162 0.72 -35.39 27.32
N ASP A 163 -0.41 -36.08 27.22
CA ASP A 163 -0.69 -37.31 27.97
C ASP A 163 -0.40 -38.56 27.11
N PRO A 164 0.46 -39.50 27.56
CA PRO A 164 0.77 -40.73 26.83
C PRO A 164 -0.46 -41.54 26.41
N GLU A 165 -1.45 -41.68 27.29
CA GLU A 165 -2.66 -42.47 26.98
C GLU A 165 -3.49 -41.79 25.91
N ALA A 166 -3.58 -40.47 25.97
CA ALA A 166 -4.40 -39.70 25.07
C ALA A 166 -3.80 -39.60 23.65
N PHE A 167 -2.47 -39.72 23.50
CA PHE A 167 -1.80 -39.75 22.19
C PHE A 167 -1.44 -41.15 21.70
N ALA A 168 -1.51 -42.16 22.57
CA ALA A 168 -1.28 -43.57 22.25
C ALA A 168 -0.01 -43.77 21.40
N GLU A 169 -0.11 -44.40 20.23
CA GLU A 169 1.05 -44.65 19.37
C GLU A 169 1.66 -43.38 18.74
N HIS A 170 0.96 -42.24 18.76
CA HIS A 170 1.48 -40.94 18.32
C HIS A 170 2.15 -40.15 19.45
N TRP A 171 2.36 -40.77 20.62
CA TRP A 171 3.02 -40.15 21.75
C TRP A 171 4.42 -39.58 21.43
N PRO A 172 5.34 -40.33 20.76
CA PRO A 172 6.64 -39.80 20.39
C PRO A 172 6.53 -38.54 19.50
N GLU A 173 5.60 -38.53 18.55
CA GLU A 173 5.34 -37.41 17.65
C GLU A 173 4.78 -36.20 18.41
N ALA A 174 3.91 -36.42 19.39
CA ALA A 174 3.38 -35.35 20.24
C ALA A 174 4.48 -34.71 21.09
N MET A 175 5.37 -35.52 21.67
CA MET A 175 6.52 -35.04 22.44
C MET A 175 7.51 -34.26 21.58
N LYS A 176 7.78 -34.76 20.37
CA LYS A 176 8.59 -34.02 19.38
C LYS A 176 7.93 -32.70 19.01
N ALA A 177 6.62 -32.70 18.72
CA ALA A 177 5.87 -31.51 18.34
C ALA A 177 5.87 -30.44 19.44
N ILE A 178 5.67 -30.81 20.72
CA ILE A 178 5.69 -29.83 21.81
C ILE A 178 7.08 -29.28 22.07
N ALA A 179 8.13 -30.10 21.92
CA ALA A 179 9.52 -29.63 22.01
C ALA A 179 9.85 -28.62 20.89
N GLU A 180 9.47 -28.93 19.65
CA GLU A 180 9.60 -28.03 18.49
C GLU A 180 8.86 -26.71 18.73
N VAL A 181 7.61 -26.76 19.22
CA VAL A 181 6.80 -25.57 19.53
C VAL A 181 7.46 -24.71 20.60
N ARG A 182 7.93 -25.32 21.70
CA ARG A 182 8.60 -24.60 22.79
C ARG A 182 9.87 -23.89 22.27
N LEU A 183 10.66 -24.57 21.43
CA LEU A 183 11.86 -23.99 20.84
C LEU A 183 11.54 -22.82 19.90
N ILE A 184 10.63 -23.03 18.94
CA ILE A 184 10.28 -22.02 17.93
C ILE A 184 9.68 -20.78 18.59
N LEU A 185 8.77 -20.95 19.56
CA LEU A 185 8.18 -19.83 20.29
C LEU A 185 9.21 -19.05 21.11
N ALA A 186 10.18 -19.74 21.72
CA ALA A 186 11.28 -19.08 22.44
C ALA A 186 12.16 -18.25 21.49
N THR A 187 12.50 -18.78 20.32
CA THR A 187 13.25 -18.03 19.29
C THR A 187 12.47 -16.82 18.80
N GLN A 188 11.19 -16.99 18.43
CA GLN A 188 10.35 -15.88 17.97
C GLN A 188 10.17 -14.80 19.03
N LEU A 189 10.04 -15.19 20.30
CA LEU A 189 9.93 -14.24 21.40
C LEU A 189 11.20 -13.38 21.51
N ALA A 190 12.37 -14.02 21.51
CA ALA A 190 13.64 -13.31 21.61
C ALA A 190 13.85 -12.34 20.43
N GLU A 191 13.52 -12.76 19.21
CA GLU A 191 13.59 -11.90 18.02
C GLU A 191 12.64 -10.70 18.10
N ARG A 192 11.41 -10.92 18.58
CA ARG A 192 10.41 -9.85 18.73
C ARG A 192 10.74 -8.89 19.85
N GLU A 193 11.16 -9.38 21.01
CA GLU A 193 11.62 -8.53 22.12
C GLU A 193 12.81 -7.67 21.68
N ALA A 194 13.78 -8.24 20.95
CA ALA A 194 14.91 -7.47 20.44
C ALA A 194 14.51 -6.42 19.39
N MET A 195 13.51 -6.72 18.56
CA MET A 195 12.96 -5.75 17.59
C MET A 195 12.25 -4.60 18.30
N GLU A 196 11.35 -4.91 19.24
CA GLU A 196 10.60 -3.92 20.00
C GLU A 196 11.51 -3.04 20.85
N GLN A 197 12.56 -3.62 21.47
CA GLN A 197 13.56 -2.85 22.21
C GLN A 197 14.32 -1.86 21.31
N ARG A 198 14.79 -2.30 20.13
CA ARG A 198 15.45 -1.41 19.16
C ARG A 198 14.53 -0.27 18.72
N GLN A 199 13.26 -0.56 18.49
CA GLN A 199 12.27 0.46 18.12
C GLN A 199 12.07 1.47 19.26
N ALA A 200 11.91 1.00 20.50
CA ALA A 200 11.76 1.87 21.67
C ALA A 200 13.00 2.75 21.90
N GLU A 201 14.20 2.20 21.74
CA GLU A 201 15.47 2.96 21.84
C GLU A 201 15.58 4.02 20.74
N GLU A 202 15.20 3.69 19.51
CA GLU A 202 15.19 4.64 18.40
C GLU A 202 14.16 5.75 18.60
N GLU A 203 12.95 5.42 19.04
CA GLU A 203 11.91 6.39 19.37
C GLU A 203 12.34 7.32 20.51
N ALA A 204 12.93 6.77 21.57
CA ALA A 204 13.49 7.55 22.67
C ALA A 204 14.62 8.48 22.20
N ARG A 205 15.51 7.99 21.32
CA ARG A 205 16.57 8.82 20.72
C ARG A 205 16.00 9.96 19.88
N VAL A 206 15.00 9.67 19.04
CA VAL A 206 14.34 10.68 18.21
C VAL A 206 13.61 11.71 19.07
N GLN A 207 12.95 11.29 20.14
CA GLN A 207 12.30 12.21 21.08
C GLN A 207 13.33 13.09 21.81
N ALA A 208 14.41 12.52 22.33
CA ALA A 208 15.48 13.29 22.96
C ALA A 208 16.11 14.30 21.99
N GLN A 209 16.29 13.93 20.71
CA GLN A 209 16.77 14.86 19.67
C GLN A 209 15.76 15.99 19.41
N ARG A 210 14.46 15.68 19.33
CA ARG A 210 13.39 16.69 19.16
C ARG A 210 13.33 17.65 20.34
N GLU A 211 13.41 17.14 21.56
CA GLU A 211 13.43 17.98 22.78
C GLU A 211 14.68 18.85 22.85
N ALA A 212 15.85 18.31 22.51
CA ALA A 212 17.10 19.08 22.47
C ALA A 212 17.03 20.20 21.43
N LEU A 213 16.52 19.92 20.23
CA LEU A 213 16.32 20.92 19.18
C LEU A 213 15.30 21.99 19.61
N ALA A 214 14.20 21.59 20.25
CA ALA A 214 13.21 22.53 20.78
C ALA A 214 13.81 23.45 21.86
N ARG A 215 14.68 22.91 22.73
CA ARG A 215 15.39 23.71 23.73
C ARG A 215 16.39 24.68 23.09
N GLN A 216 17.15 24.23 22.10
CA GLN A 216 18.06 25.10 21.36
C GLN A 216 17.30 26.23 20.65
N GLN A 217 16.18 25.91 20.01
CA GLN A 217 15.33 26.91 19.37
C GLN A 217 14.80 27.91 20.40
N ALA A 218 14.27 27.44 21.54
CA ALA A 218 13.78 28.33 22.59
C ALA A 218 14.89 29.22 23.20
N GLU A 219 16.12 28.71 23.32
CA GLU A 219 17.25 29.52 23.78
C GLU A 219 17.68 30.56 22.74
N LEU A 220 17.71 30.19 21.45
CA LEU A 220 17.97 31.13 20.36
C LEU A 220 16.89 32.21 20.29
N ASP A 221 15.62 31.83 20.40
CA ASP A 221 14.49 32.76 20.40
C ASP A 221 14.57 33.72 21.60
N ARG A 222 14.99 33.22 22.79
CA ARG A 222 15.24 34.06 23.96
C ARG A 222 16.38 35.05 23.74
N LYS A 223 17.52 34.60 23.21
CA LYS A 223 18.66 35.47 22.90
C LYS A 223 18.28 36.53 21.88
N GLN A 224 17.56 36.14 20.83
CA GLN A 224 17.04 37.07 19.83
C GLN A 224 16.08 38.10 20.45
N ALA A 225 15.17 37.66 21.33
CA ALA A 225 14.27 38.56 22.03
C ALA A 225 15.00 39.53 22.99
N GLU A 226 16.05 39.06 23.68
CA GLU A 226 16.92 39.88 24.53
C GLU A 226 17.73 40.89 23.70
N GLU A 227 18.34 40.47 22.59
CA GLU A 227 19.03 41.35 21.64
C GLU A 227 18.08 42.39 21.03
N ASP A 228 16.87 41.99 20.65
CA ASP A 228 15.84 42.90 20.15
C ASP A 228 15.39 43.90 21.22
N ALA A 229 15.25 43.46 22.47
CA ALA A 229 14.93 44.33 23.59
C ALA A 229 16.06 45.32 23.89
N GLN A 230 17.33 44.87 23.86
CA GLN A 230 18.50 45.74 24.00
C GLN A 230 18.58 46.76 22.88
N ARG A 231 18.44 46.34 21.61
CA ARG A 231 18.41 47.24 20.45
C ARG A 231 17.30 48.29 20.57
N LYS A 232 16.11 47.89 21.03
CA LYS A 232 15.01 48.85 21.29
C LYS A 232 15.37 49.82 22.42
N ALA A 233 15.92 49.34 23.53
CA ALA A 233 16.33 50.18 24.64
C ALA A 233 17.43 51.18 24.25
N GLU A 234 18.43 50.75 23.49
CA GLU A 234 19.49 51.62 22.95
C GLU A 234 18.91 52.67 21.98
N GLN A 235 17.98 52.27 21.10
CA GLN A 235 17.29 53.21 20.21
C GLN A 235 16.47 54.23 20.98
N GLU A 236 15.77 53.81 22.04
CA GLU A 236 15.01 54.70 22.92
C GLU A 236 15.93 55.65 23.70
N GLU A 237 17.07 55.17 24.22
CA GLU A 237 18.04 56.01 24.91
C GLU A 237 18.67 57.03 23.95
N LEU A 238 19.08 56.60 22.77
CA LEU A 238 19.61 57.48 21.73
C LEU A 238 18.57 58.52 21.31
N ALA A 239 17.30 58.12 21.18
CA ALA A 239 16.21 59.05 20.90
C ALA A 239 16.01 60.06 22.05
N ARG A 240 16.09 59.63 23.31
CA ARG A 240 16.06 60.52 24.49
C ARG A 240 17.22 61.49 24.51
N LEU A 241 18.45 61.03 24.24
CA LEU A 241 19.64 61.88 24.17
C LEU A 241 19.50 62.93 23.07
N ARG A 242 19.08 62.53 21.87
CA ARG A 242 18.80 63.46 20.76
C ARG A 242 17.72 64.47 21.12
N ALA A 243 16.63 64.04 21.77
CA ALA A 243 15.58 64.94 22.22
C ALA A 243 16.07 65.93 23.29
N ALA A 244 16.91 65.46 24.23
CA ALA A 244 17.50 66.32 25.25
C ALA A 244 18.50 67.32 24.66
N GLU A 245 19.32 66.90 23.69
CA GLU A 245 20.24 67.77 22.97
C GLU A 245 19.50 68.79 22.10
N ALA A 246 18.47 68.37 21.36
CA ALA A 246 17.61 69.27 20.60
C ALA A 246 16.93 70.30 21.51
N LYS A 247 16.46 69.87 22.70
CA LYS A 247 15.92 70.80 23.70
C LYS A 247 16.98 71.78 24.22
N ARG A 248 18.21 71.32 24.49
CA ARG A 248 19.32 72.20 24.88
C ARG A 248 19.68 73.20 23.78
N GLN A 249 19.68 72.78 22.52
CA GLN A 249 19.90 73.66 21.38
C GLN A 249 18.78 74.69 21.26
N GLN A 250 17.51 74.29 21.36
CA GLN A 250 16.38 75.21 21.40
C GLN A 250 16.44 76.17 22.60
N ASP A 251 16.79 75.70 23.78
CA ASP A 251 16.95 76.53 24.98
C ASP A 251 18.14 77.51 24.83
N ALA A 252 19.23 77.09 24.18
CA ALA A 252 20.37 77.95 23.87
C ALA A 252 20.04 78.99 22.80
N GLU A 253 19.37 78.60 21.71
CA GLU A 253 18.91 79.49 20.65
C GLU A 253 17.89 80.50 21.16
N THR A 254 16.97 80.09 22.03
CA THR A 254 16.01 81.01 22.65
C THR A 254 16.69 81.97 23.62
N ARG A 255 17.69 81.53 24.39
CA ARG A 255 18.53 82.42 25.21
C ARG A 255 19.35 83.39 24.36
N GLU A 256 19.99 82.91 23.30
CA GLU A 256 20.78 83.75 22.40
C GLU A 256 19.89 84.75 21.67
N ARG A 257 18.68 84.35 21.25
CA ARG A 257 17.68 85.25 20.67
C ARG A 257 17.20 86.29 21.69
N ALA A 258 16.96 85.89 22.94
CA ALA A 258 16.60 86.81 24.01
C ALA A 258 17.74 87.77 24.38
N GLU A 259 19.00 87.31 24.36
CA GLU A 259 20.19 88.14 24.55
C GLU A 259 20.40 89.11 23.40
N ARG A 260 20.25 88.67 22.14
CA ARG A 260 20.28 89.54 20.96
C ARG A 260 19.16 90.58 21.01
N GLU A 261 17.95 90.20 21.43
CA GLU A 261 16.85 91.14 21.61
C GLU A 261 17.12 92.16 22.73
N ARG A 262 17.77 91.73 23.83
CA ARG A 262 18.27 92.65 24.87
C ARG A 262 19.37 93.56 24.37
N GLN A 263 20.33 93.03 23.61
CA GLN A 263 21.40 93.82 23.03
C GLN A 263 20.88 94.80 21.97
N ASP A 264 19.91 94.41 21.16
CA ASP A 264 19.27 95.28 20.16
C ASP A 264 18.43 96.36 20.84
N THR A 265 17.73 96.05 21.94
CA THR A 265 16.98 97.05 22.72
C THR A 265 17.93 98.00 23.46
N GLU A 266 19.02 97.50 24.05
CA GLU A 266 20.08 98.33 24.63
C GLU A 266 20.83 99.16 23.59
N ALA A 267 21.12 98.61 22.41
CA ALA A 267 21.75 99.33 21.31
C ALA A 267 20.82 100.40 20.73
N LYS A 268 19.51 100.12 20.62
CA LYS A 268 18.51 101.15 20.28
C LYS A 268 18.44 102.23 21.35
N ALA A 269 18.43 101.88 22.62
CA ALA A 269 18.43 102.86 23.71
C ALA A 269 19.72 103.70 23.72
N ARG A 270 20.89 103.10 23.52
CA ARG A 270 22.17 103.82 23.37
C ARG A 270 22.20 104.68 22.12
N ALA A 271 21.69 104.21 20.98
CA ALA A 271 21.59 104.99 19.76
C ALA A 271 20.61 106.16 19.90
N GLU A 272 19.49 105.98 20.61
CA GLU A 272 18.57 107.07 20.97
C GLU A 272 19.22 108.06 21.93
N GLU A 273 20.00 107.59 22.90
CA GLU A 273 20.72 108.45 23.85
C GLU A 273 21.87 109.20 23.18
N GLU A 274 22.66 108.53 22.33
CA GLU A 274 23.69 109.15 21.49
C GLU A 274 23.07 110.13 20.48
N ALA A 275 21.92 109.82 19.87
CA ALA A 275 21.19 110.75 19.02
C ALA A 275 20.68 111.95 19.81
N ARG A 276 20.23 111.78 21.06
CA ARG A 276 19.86 112.90 21.95
C ARG A 276 21.06 113.75 22.32
N VAL A 277 22.21 113.13 22.63
CA VAL A 277 23.46 113.83 22.97
C VAL A 277 24.01 114.55 21.74
N GLN A 278 24.03 113.93 20.56
CA GLN A 278 24.45 114.57 19.31
C GLN A 278 23.47 115.66 18.87
N ALA A 279 22.15 115.50 19.07
CA ALA A 279 21.18 116.56 18.84
C ALA A 279 21.39 117.75 19.80
N GLN A 280 21.72 117.49 21.07
CA GLN A 280 22.08 118.54 22.04
C GLN A 280 23.42 119.21 21.72
N GLN A 281 24.41 118.46 21.23
CA GLN A 281 25.71 119.00 20.83
C GLN A 281 25.63 119.79 19.51
N ALA A 282 24.84 119.35 18.54
CA ALA A 282 24.56 120.09 17.31
C ALA A 282 23.72 121.36 17.57
N ALA A 283 22.81 121.33 18.54
CA ALA A 283 22.05 122.50 18.98
C ALA A 283 22.91 123.51 19.76
N LYS A 284 23.92 123.05 20.53
CA LYS A 284 24.91 123.93 21.18
C LYS A 284 25.94 124.48 20.20
N ALA A 285 26.42 123.68 19.23
CA ALA A 285 27.41 124.11 18.23
C ALA A 285 26.84 125.16 17.25
N ARG A 286 25.54 125.14 16.96
CA ARG A 286 24.89 126.21 16.16
C ARG A 286 24.58 127.49 16.93
N ARG A 287 24.58 127.46 18.26
CA ARG A 287 24.30 128.62 19.13
C ARG A 287 25.55 129.39 19.57
N ILE A 288 26.74 128.86 19.26
CA ILE A 288 28.05 129.55 19.27
C ILE A 288 28.47 129.75 17.81
N GLN A 289 27.57 130.20 16.93
CA GLN A 289 27.53 131.61 16.61
C GLN A 289 28.79 132.41 17.00
N LYS A 290 29.48 132.89 15.96
CA LYS A 290 29.27 134.30 15.56
C LYS A 290 29.69 135.34 16.61
N SER A 291 30.71 135.04 17.43
CA SER A 291 31.36 135.99 18.35
C SER A 291 32.87 135.74 18.53
N SER A 292 33.67 135.86 17.47
CA SER A 292 35.08 136.31 17.56
C SER A 292 35.69 136.40 16.17
N ALA A 293 35.45 137.54 15.52
CA ALA A 293 36.30 138.03 14.46
C ALA A 293 37.54 138.72 15.08
N GLN A 294 38.63 138.73 14.31
CA GLN A 294 39.77 139.66 14.39
C GLN A 294 40.90 139.34 15.40
N ALA A 295 42.00 138.79 14.87
CA ALA A 295 43.35 138.93 15.41
C ALA A 295 44.34 139.03 14.24
N ASP A 296 45.07 140.13 14.21
CA ASP A 296 46.01 140.56 13.18
C ASP A 296 47.34 139.77 13.28
N PRO A 297 47.76 139.03 12.24
CA PRO A 297 48.92 138.13 12.29
C PRO A 297 50.28 138.82 12.47
N LEU A 298 50.37 140.15 12.34
CA LEU A 298 51.61 140.89 12.64
C LEU A 298 51.84 141.08 14.14
N ALA A 299 50.79 141.04 14.97
CA ALA A 299 50.92 141.13 16.42
C ALA A 299 51.60 139.89 17.01
N THR A 300 51.30 138.70 16.48
CA THR A 300 51.84 137.42 16.95
C THR A 300 53.34 137.27 16.71
N ILE A 301 53.89 137.87 15.66
CA ILE A 301 55.35 137.88 15.40
C ILE A 301 56.05 138.80 16.39
N LYS A 302 55.44 139.94 16.71
CA LYS A 302 55.99 140.92 17.65
C LYS A 302 56.03 140.36 19.08
N ASP A 303 55.00 139.62 19.49
CA ASP A 303 54.95 138.99 20.80
C ASP A 303 55.94 137.81 20.90
N ALA A 304 56.14 137.04 19.83
CA ALA A 304 57.12 135.95 19.81
C ALA A 304 58.59 136.42 19.85
N LEU A 305 58.87 137.62 19.30
CA LEU A 305 60.18 138.28 19.42
C LEU A 305 60.39 138.83 20.84
N ALA A 306 59.33 139.35 21.47
CA ALA A 306 59.38 139.83 22.86
C ALA A 306 59.50 138.67 23.88
N ALA A 307 58.95 137.50 23.57
CA ALA A 307 59.02 136.30 24.41
C ALA A 307 60.33 135.49 24.26
N GLY A 308 61.24 135.90 23.36
CA GLY A 308 62.55 135.23 23.18
C GLY A 308 62.49 133.85 22.53
N THR A 309 61.34 133.43 22.04
CA THR A 309 61.10 132.13 21.38
C THR A 309 61.35 132.16 19.88
N LEU A 310 61.62 133.33 19.30
CA LEU A 310 62.00 133.52 17.89
C LEU A 310 63.22 134.43 17.79
N ASN A 311 64.19 134.05 16.93
CA ASN A 311 65.35 134.90 16.65
C ASN A 311 65.05 135.92 15.54
N GLY A 312 65.84 137.01 15.48
CA GLY A 312 65.58 138.16 14.60
C GLY A 312 65.55 137.81 13.11
N THR A 313 66.32 136.81 12.68
CA THR A 313 66.31 136.26 11.32
C THR A 313 65.03 135.48 11.01
N GLU A 314 64.56 134.64 11.93
CA GLU A 314 63.30 133.88 11.79
C GLU A 314 62.06 134.78 11.77
N ALA A 315 62.08 135.91 12.50
CA ALA A 315 60.98 136.86 12.50
C ALA A 315 60.83 137.59 11.15
N ILE A 316 61.96 137.89 10.48
CA ILE A 316 61.97 138.53 9.15
C ILE A 316 61.44 137.55 8.10
N ASP A 317 61.86 136.29 8.13
CA ASP A 317 61.35 135.25 7.20
C ASP A 317 59.84 135.02 7.36
N ARG A 318 59.33 134.99 8.60
CA ARG A 318 57.90 134.83 8.86
C ARG A 318 57.06 136.03 8.41
N ALA A 319 57.59 137.25 8.55
CA ALA A 319 56.93 138.46 8.06
C ALA A 319 56.90 138.48 6.52
N TYR A 320 57.98 138.01 5.87
CA TYR A 320 58.06 137.91 4.41
C TYR A 320 57.09 136.84 3.86
N GLN A 321 57.00 135.67 4.51
CA GLN A 321 56.04 134.61 4.15
C GLN A 321 54.58 135.03 4.31
N LEU A 322 54.23 135.78 5.37
CA LEU A 322 52.87 136.32 5.52
C LEU A 322 52.52 137.32 4.40
N GLY A 323 53.48 138.13 3.95
CA GLY A 323 53.31 139.01 2.79
C GLY A 323 53.11 138.24 1.47
N PHE A 324 53.86 137.14 1.27
CA PHE A 324 53.73 136.28 0.09
C PHE A 324 52.39 135.52 0.06
N GLU A 325 51.96 134.93 1.18
CA GLU A 325 50.67 134.25 1.30
C GLU A 325 49.47 135.19 1.15
N ALA A 326 49.58 136.44 1.63
CA ALA A 326 48.55 137.45 1.41
C ALA A 326 48.40 137.78 -0.09
N GLY A 327 49.50 137.80 -0.84
CA GLY A 327 49.53 137.93 -2.30
C GLY A 327 48.87 136.75 -3.02
N GLU A 328 49.18 135.51 -2.63
CA GLU A 328 48.54 134.31 -3.22
C GLU A 328 47.03 134.25 -2.94
N ARG A 329 46.60 134.64 -1.73
CA ARG A 329 45.17 134.69 -1.38
C ARG A 329 44.41 135.78 -2.15
N ALA A 330 45.06 136.89 -2.52
CA ALA A 330 44.46 137.90 -3.38
C ALA A 330 44.25 137.39 -4.81
N VAL A 331 45.17 136.55 -5.33
CA VAL A 331 45.05 135.93 -6.66
C VAL A 331 43.97 134.83 -6.67
N ARG A 332 43.87 134.00 -5.63
CA ARG A 332 42.83 132.94 -5.54
C ARG A 332 41.41 133.41 -5.26
N LYS A 333 41.21 134.66 -4.81
CA LYS A 333 39.86 135.23 -4.63
C LYS A 333 39.34 135.98 -5.85
N ALA A 334 40.19 136.21 -6.84
CA ALA A 334 39.85 136.87 -8.11
C ALA A 334 39.58 135.88 -9.26
N ALA A 335 39.62 134.57 -8.99
CA ALA A 335 39.26 133.47 -9.89
C ALA A 335 38.14 132.63 -9.27
#